data_AF-A0A3N7ZD50-F1
#
_entry.id   AF-A0A3N7ZD50-F1
#
_cell.length_a   1.000
_cell.length_b   1.000
_cell.length_c   1.000
_cell.angle_alpha   90.00
_cell.angle_beta   90.00
_cell.angle_gamma   90.00
#
_symmetry.space_group_name_H-M   'P 1'
#
loop_
_entity.id
_entity.type
_entity.pdbx_description
1 polymer ?
#
loop_
_entity_poly.entity_id
_entity_poly.type
_entity_poly.pdbx_seq_one_letter_code
_entity_poly.pdbx_strand_id
1 'polypeptide(L)' 'MIAFVASALLWGSAIGCGRMAVNVPLNEALAAADPATAQGAALWARYAHDWTRWNHVRTVASVAACVLFVAGIAAR' A
#
# COMPACT_ATOMS: atom_id res chain seq x y z
N MET A 1 14.53 -2.69 21.58
CA MET A 1 13.59 -1.54 21.63
C MET A 1 13.51 -0.79 20.29
N ILE A 2 14.64 -0.30 19.75
CA ILE A 2 14.66 0.48 18.48
C ILE A 2 14.09 -0.29 17.28
N ALA A 3 14.45 -1.56 17.10
CA ALA A 3 13.95 -2.39 15.98
C ALA A 3 12.42 -2.59 15.99
N PHE A 4 11.82 -2.66 17.18
CA PHE A 4 10.36 -2.77 17.33
C PHE A 4 9.64 -1.48 16.93
N VAL A 5 10.17 -0.32 17.34
CA VAL A 5 9.63 0.99 16.96
C VAL A 5 9.75 1.20 15.45
N ALA A 6 10.89 0.85 14.85
CA ALA A 6 11.10 0.92 13.40
C ALA A 6 10.12 0.04 12.62
N SER A 7 9.88 -1.21 13.08
CA SER A 7 8.88 -2.11 12.49
C SER A 7 7.48 -1.49 12.50
N ALA A 8 7.04 -0.96 13.65
CA ALA A 8 5.70 -0.39 13.81
C ALA A 8 5.48 0.85 12.92
N LEU A 9 6.47 1.75 12.87
CA LEU A 9 6.41 2.95 12.03
C LEU A 9 6.40 2.61 10.53
N LEU A 10 7.23 1.65 10.11
CA LEU A 10 7.30 1.22 8.72
C LEU A 10 5.97 0.61 8.26
N TRP A 11 5.40 -0.28 9.07
CA TRP A 11 4.11 -0.90 8.76
C TRP A 11 2.95 0.13 8.77
N GLY A 12 2.89 0.96 9.81
CA GLY A 12 1.84 1.98 9.95
C GLY A 12 1.85 3.03 8.83
N SER A 13 3.04 3.52 8.46
CA SER A 13 3.18 4.50 7.36
C SER A 13 2.82 3.91 6.00
N ALA A 14 3.25 2.68 5.70
CA ALA A 14 2.93 2.01 4.44
C ALA A 14 1.43 1.75 4.26
N ILE A 15 0.70 1.48 5.35
CA ILE A 15 -0.76 1.26 5.30
C ILE A 15 -1.53 2.60 5.34
N GLY A 16 -1.17 3.51 6.24
CA GLY A 16 -1.92 4.75 6.48
C GLY A 16 -1.79 5.75 5.33
N CYS A 17 -0.56 6.10 4.96
CA CYS A 17 -0.31 7.15 3.95
C CYS A 17 -0.74 6.69 2.56
N GLY A 18 -0.40 5.46 2.17
CA GLY A 18 -0.79 4.91 0.86
C GLY A 18 -2.31 4.78 0.71
N ARG A 19 -3.03 4.45 1.80
CA ARG A 19 -4.50 4.35 1.75
C ARG A 19 -5.15 5.70 1.52
N MET A 20 -4.88 6.68 2.39
CA MET A 20 -5.60 7.97 2.34
C MET A 20 -5.22 8.83 1.14
N ALA A 21 -3.94 8.84 0.75
CA ALA A 21 -3.47 9.72 -0.32
C ALA A 21 -3.64 9.11 -1.73
N VAL A 22 -3.68 7.78 -1.85
CA VAL A 22 -3.70 7.13 -3.18
C VAL A 22 -4.89 6.20 -3.35
N ASN A 23 -5.05 5.19 -2.49
CA ASN A 23 -6.06 4.16 -2.74
C ASN A 23 -7.49 4.69 -2.61
N VAL A 24 -7.77 5.63 -1.68
CA VAL A 24 -9.10 6.24 -1.55
C VAL A 24 -9.46 7.08 -2.79
N PRO A 25 -8.66 8.08 -3.23
CA PRO A 25 -8.94 8.81 -4.46
C PRO A 25 -9.05 7.92 -5.70
N LEU A 26 -8.21 6.87 -5.79
CA LEU A 26 -8.22 5.93 -6.91
C LEU A 26 -9.53 5.13 -6.96
N ASN A 27 -10.03 4.70 -5.80
CA ASN A 27 -11.31 4.00 -5.68
C ASN A 27 -12.49 4.92 -5.99
N GLU A 28 -12.48 6.16 -5.51
CA GLU A 28 -13.54 7.15 -5.79
C GLU A 28 -13.60 7.46 -7.29
N ALA A 29 -12.45 7.66 -7.93
CA ALA A 29 -12.38 7.88 -9.38
C ALA A 29 -12.93 6.69 -10.17
N LEU A 30 -12.59 5.45 -9.76
CA LEU A 30 -13.09 4.24 -10.41
C LEU A 30 -14.61 4.08 -10.22
N ALA A 31 -15.12 4.36 -9.02
CA ALA A 31 -16.55 4.26 -8.69
C ALA A 31 -17.42 5.24 -9.50
N ALA A 32 -16.86 6.39 -9.88
CA ALA A 32 -17.56 7.40 -10.68
C ALA A 32 -17.54 7.12 -12.19
N ALA A 33 -16.77 6.14 -12.67
CA ALA A 33 -16.59 5.88 -14.09
C ALA A 33 -17.64 4.91 -14.67
N ASP A 34 -18.04 5.14 -15.92
CA ASP A 34 -18.88 4.20 -16.66
C ASP A 34 -18.01 3.10 -17.32
N PRO A 35 -18.14 1.82 -16.89
CA PRO A 35 -17.35 0.72 -17.41
C PRO A 35 -17.66 0.36 -18.87
N ALA A 36 -18.79 0.79 -19.43
CA ALA A 36 -19.17 0.50 -20.81
C ALA A 36 -18.46 1.40 -21.84
N THR A 37 -17.66 2.37 -21.37
CA THR A 37 -16.99 3.36 -22.23
C THR A 37 -15.49 3.05 -22.40
N ALA A 38 -14.92 3.53 -23.51
CA ALA A 38 -13.47 3.45 -23.74
C ALA A 38 -12.67 4.20 -22.65
N GLN A 39 -13.22 5.29 -22.14
CA GLN A 39 -12.65 6.08 -21.05
C GLN A 39 -12.64 5.28 -19.73
N GLY A 40 -13.72 4.54 -19.43
CA GLY A 40 -13.78 3.64 -18.28
C GLY A 40 -12.74 2.53 -18.35
N ALA A 41 -12.56 1.91 -19.53
CA ALA A 41 -11.52 0.90 -19.74
C ALA A 41 -10.10 1.48 -19.56
N ALA A 42 -9.84 2.68 -20.08
CA ALA A 42 -8.55 3.35 -19.89
C ALA A 42 -8.30 3.72 -18.42
N LEU A 43 -9.33 4.17 -17.70
CA LEU A 43 -9.23 4.46 -16.27
C LEU A 43 -8.94 3.19 -15.47
N TRP A 44 -9.62 2.08 -15.78
CA TRP A 44 -9.34 0.79 -15.15
C TRP A 44 -7.90 0.33 -15.36
N ALA A 45 -7.34 0.50 -16.56
CA ALA A 45 -5.95 0.14 -16.82
C ALA A 45 -4.97 0.93 -15.93
N ARG A 46 -5.22 2.24 -15.75
CA ARG A 46 -4.42 3.08 -14.83
C ARG A 46 -4.64 2.67 -13.37
N TYR A 47 -5.89 2.43 -12.98
CA TYR A 47 -6.26 1.93 -11.66
C TYR A 47 -5.48 0.66 -11.31
N ALA A 48 -5.56 -0.36 -12.17
CA ALA A 48 -4.96 -1.66 -11.91
C ALA A 48 -3.45 -1.57 -11.76
N HIS A 49 -2.81 -0.73 -12.58
CA HIS A 49 -1.37 -0.50 -12.51
C HIS A 49 -0.96 0.21 -11.20
N ASP A 50 -1.61 1.31 -10.86
CA ASP A 50 -1.25 2.11 -9.68
C ASP A 50 -1.60 1.38 -8.38
N TRP A 51 -2.75 0.71 -8.34
CA TRP A 51 -3.15 -0.17 -7.24
C TRP A 51 -2.14 -1.29 -7.00
N THR A 52 -1.71 -1.96 -8.09
CA THR A 52 -0.72 -3.04 -8.02
C THR A 52 0.62 -2.54 -7.48
N ARG A 53 1.09 -1.38 -7.94
CA ARG A 53 2.33 -0.75 -7.41
C ARG A 53 2.23 -0.52 -5.90
N TRP A 54 1.13 0.04 -5.42
CA TRP A 54 0.93 0.28 -3.99
C TRP A 54 0.72 -1.00 -3.16
N ASN A 55 0.21 -2.09 -3.76
CA ASN A 55 0.25 -3.41 -3.13
C ASN A 55 1.69 -3.89 -2.94
N HIS A 56 2.56 -3.74 -3.94
CA HIS A 56 3.96 -4.15 -3.82
C HIS A 56 4.69 -3.37 -2.72
N VAL A 57 4.46 -2.06 -2.62
CA VAL A 57 5.01 -1.23 -1.52
C VAL A 57 4.56 -1.76 -0.16
N ARG A 58 3.27 -2.06 0.01
CA ARG A 58 2.74 -2.62 1.27
C ARG A 58 3.34 -3.99 1.59
N THR A 59 3.51 -4.85 0.60
CA THR A 59 4.12 -6.17 0.79
C THR A 59 5.57 -6.03 1.24
N VAL A 60 6.39 -5.23 0.54
CA VAL A 60 7.80 -5.02 0.90
C VAL A 60 7.93 -4.40 2.29
N ALA A 61 7.14 -3.38 2.61
CA ALA A 61 7.14 -2.76 3.94
C ALA A 61 6.75 -3.75 5.04
N SER A 62 5.76 -4.62 4.79
CA SER A 62 5.33 -5.65 5.75
C SER A 62 6.39 -6.72 5.96
N VAL A 63 7.06 -7.17 4.89
CA VAL A 63 8.17 -8.12 4.98
C VAL A 63 9.33 -7.51 5.77
N ALA A 64 9.72 -6.27 5.46
CA ALA A 64 10.78 -5.58 6.19
C ALA A 64 10.42 -5.35 7.67
N ALA A 65 9.18 -4.99 7.98
CA ALA A 65 8.69 -4.88 9.35
C ALA A 65 8.78 -6.22 10.09
N CYS A 66 8.36 -7.32 9.45
CA CYS A 66 8.48 -8.67 10.00
C CYS A 66 9.93 -9.03 10.31
N VAL A 67 10.86 -8.78 9.37
CA VAL A 67 12.29 -9.02 9.58
C VAL A 67 12.83 -8.19 10.75
N LEU A 68 12.51 -6.89 10.82
CA LEU A 68 12.93 -6.03 11.93
C LEU A 68 12.36 -6.49 13.27
N PHE A 69 11.11 -6.94 13.29
CA PHE A 69 10.48 -7.49 14.47
C PHE A 69 11.22 -8.74 14.95
N VAL A 70 11.44 -9.73 14.07
CA VAL A 70 12.18 -10.97 14.38
C VAL A 70 13.63 -10.69 14.78
N ALA A 71 14.32 -9.77 14.12
CA ALA A 71 15.67 -9.36 14.52
C ALA A 71 15.68 -8.72 15.92
N GLY A 72 14.69 -7.87 16.22
CA GLY A 72 14.48 -7.34 17.56
C GLY A 72 14.15 -8.41 18.60
N ILE A 73 13.54 -9.52 18.17
CA ILE A 73 13.31 -10.71 19.00
C ILE A 73 14.61 -11.44 19.28
N ALA A 74 15.42 -11.69 18.24
CA ALA A 74 16.64 -12.50 18.33
C ALA A 74 17.80 -11.76 19.01
N ALA A 75 17.81 -10.42 18.98
CA ALA A 75 18.84 -9.59 19.58
C ALA A 75 18.58 -9.24 21.07
N ARG A 76 17.58 -9.89 21.68
CA ARG A 76 17.27 -9.76 23.11
C ARG A 76 17.74 -11.01 23.85
#